data_AF-A0A9D6XVL7-F1
#
_entry.id   AF-A0A9D6XVL7-F1
#
_cell.length_a   1.000
_cell.length_b   1.000
_cell.length_c   1.000
_cell.angle_alpha   90.00
_cell.angle_beta   90.00
_cell.angle_gamma   90.00
#
_symmetry.space_group_name_H-M   'P 1'
#
loop_
_entity.id
_entity.type
_entity.pdbx_description
1 polymer ?
#
loop_
_entity_poly.entity_id
_entity_poly.type
_entity_poly.pdbx_seq_one_letter_code
_entity_poly.pdbx_strand_id
1 'polypeptide(L)'
;ARLWRDQGLTRLKISVNVSTRQLREPDFLQRVQRILQEGKYDPATNALCLEITESEVMKNVGRTIEMLRELKRLRLSISVDDFGTG
;
A
#
# COMPACT_ATOMS: atom_id res chain seq x y z
N ALA A 1 9.34 7.28 5.33
CA ALA A 1 8.84 8.68 5.31
C ALA A 1 9.19 9.47 6.57
N ARG A 2 9.19 8.88 7.78
CA ARG A 2 9.40 9.61 9.05
C ARG A 2 10.61 10.55 9.06
N LEU A 3 11.79 10.05 8.71
CA LEU A 3 13.03 10.83 8.67
C LEU A 3 12.89 12.14 7.87
N TRP A 4 12.33 12.07 6.66
CA TRP A 4 12.15 13.25 5.81
C TRP A 4 11.11 14.21 6.37
N ARG A 5 10.03 13.72 7.00
CA ARG A 5 9.06 14.60 7.67
C ARG A 5 9.68 15.33 8.86
N ASP A 6 10.51 14.64 9.63
CA ASP A 6 11.22 15.23 10.78
C ASP A 6 12.21 16.33 10.31
N GLN A 7 12.64 16.29 9.04
CA GLN A 7 13.41 17.32 8.35
C GLN A 7 12.55 18.42 7.69
N GLY A 8 11.23 18.42 7.90
CA GLY A 8 10.30 19.42 7.34
C GLY A 8 9.73 19.10 5.96
N LEU A 9 10.10 17.96 5.34
CA LEU A 9 9.58 17.52 4.04
C LEU A 9 8.22 16.83 4.20
N THR A 10 7.21 17.58 4.64
CA THR A 10 5.90 17.06 5.04
C THR A 10 4.98 16.68 3.87
N ARG A 11 5.31 17.08 2.64
CA ARG A 11 4.50 16.83 1.43
C ARG A 11 4.95 15.64 0.60
N LEU A 12 5.95 14.88 1.06
CA LEU A 12 6.45 13.72 0.33
C LEU A 12 5.54 12.50 0.50
N LYS A 13 5.24 11.84 -0.61
CA LYS A 13 4.62 10.51 -0.65
C LYS A 13 5.63 9.49 -1.12
N ILE A 14 5.64 8.34 -0.47
CA ILE A 14 6.43 7.18 -0.87
C ILE A 14 5.47 6.16 -1.47
N SER A 15 5.73 5.76 -2.72
CA SER A 15 5.06 4.63 -3.34
C SER A 15 5.87 3.35 -3.16
N VAL A 16 5.20 2.25 -2.84
CA VAL A 16 5.79 0.92 -2.76
C VAL A 16 5.02 0.00 -3.69
N ASN A 17 5.74 -0.55 -4.66
CA ASN A 17 5.20 -1.55 -5.58
C ASN A 17 4.98 -2.87 -4.85
N VAL A 18 3.80 -3.45 -5.02
CA VAL A 18 3.43 -4.74 -4.43
C VAL A 18 3.19 -5.76 -5.52
N SER A 19 3.98 -6.82 -5.51
CA SER A 19 3.87 -7.90 -6.48
C SER A 19 2.63 -8.77 -6.25
N THR A 20 2.16 -9.40 -7.32
CA THR A 20 1.19 -10.51 -7.34
C THR A 20 1.36 -11.51 -6.21
N ARG A 21 2.61 -11.95 -6.01
CA ARG A 21 2.93 -13.03 -5.08
C ARG A 21 2.64 -12.59 -3.66
N GLN A 22 3.05 -11.37 -3.32
CA GLN A 22 2.83 -10.78 -2.00
C GLN A 22 1.33 -10.59 -1.72
N LEU A 23 0.53 -10.12 -2.67
CA LEU A 23 -0.92 -9.96 -2.48
C LEU A 23 -1.65 -11.30 -2.25
N ARG A 24 -1.08 -12.41 -2.75
CA ARG A 24 -1.64 -13.77 -2.55
C ARG A 24 -1.19 -14.41 -1.24
N GLU A 25 -0.19 -13.86 -0.57
CA GLU A 25 0.24 -14.34 0.74
C GLU A 25 -0.91 -14.13 1.75
N PRO A 26 -1.35 -15.17 2.48
CA PRO A 26 -2.48 -15.09 3.41
C PRO A 26 -2.20 -14.16 4.59
N ASP A 27 -0.94 -13.91 4.90
CA ASP A 27 -0.47 -13.07 5.99
C ASP A 27 -0.08 -11.64 5.56
N PHE A 28 -0.25 -11.28 4.28
CA PHE A 28 0.19 -10.00 3.73
C PHE A 28 -0.40 -8.80 4.49
N LEU A 29 -1.71 -8.81 4.73
CA LEU A 29 -2.38 -7.73 5.43
C LEU A 29 -1.87 -7.60 6.87
N GLN A 30 -1.71 -8.72 7.59
CA GLN A 30 -1.18 -8.73 8.95
C GLN A 30 0.26 -8.21 8.99
N ARG A 31 1.07 -8.54 7.99
CA ARG A 31 2.44 -8.03 7.86
C ARG A 31 2.47 -6.53 7.63
N VAL A 32 1.62 -6.00 6.74
CA VAL A 32 1.50 -4.55 6.52
C VAL A 32 1.11 -3.84 7.82
N GLN A 33 0.08 -4.34 8.52
CA GLN A 33 -0.36 -3.77 9.79
C GLN A 33 0.78 -3.73 10.82
N ARG A 34 1.53 -4.84 10.95
CA ARG A 34 2.67 -4.93 11.87
C ARG A 34 3.76 -3.91 11.52
N ILE A 35 4.16 -3.82 10.25
CA ILE A 35 5.20 -2.89 9.80
C ILE A 35 4.79 -1.43 10.06
N LEU A 36 3.51 -1.09 9.83
CA LEU A 36 3.00 0.25 10.11
C LEU A 36 3.04 0.57 11.62
N GLN A 37 2.70 -0.40 12.47
CA GLN A 37 2.76 -0.26 13.93
C GLN A 37 4.21 -0.10 14.42
N GLU A 38 5.11 -1.00 14.02
CA GLU A 38 6.53 -0.97 14.38
C GLU A 38 7.20 0.34 13.89
N GLY A 39 6.84 0.79 12.69
CA GLY A 39 7.31 2.04 12.11
C GLY A 39 6.68 3.30 12.69
N LYS A 40 5.74 3.18 13.64
CA LYS A 40 4.95 4.28 14.21
C LYS A 40 4.38 5.18 13.10
N TYR A 41 3.83 4.56 12.07
CA TYR A 41 3.21 5.27 10.95
C TYR A 41 2.06 6.12 11.48
N ASP A 42 2.02 7.38 11.04
CA ASP A 42 0.91 8.29 11.32
C ASP A 42 -0.02 8.31 10.11
N PRO A 43 -1.22 7.69 10.21
CA PRO A 43 -2.20 7.64 9.13
C PRO A 43 -2.69 9.02 8.67
N ALA A 44 -2.60 10.06 9.50
CA ALA A 44 -3.00 11.42 9.12
C ALA A 44 -2.09 12.02 8.04
N THR A 45 -0.86 11.52 7.92
CA THR A 45 0.10 12.07 6.95
C THR A 45 -0.10 11.59 5.52
N ASN A 46 -0.85 10.50 5.31
CA ASN A 46 -1.10 9.91 3.99
C ASN A 46 0.18 9.79 3.13
N ALA A 47 1.31 9.50 3.78
CA ALA A 47 2.64 9.57 3.19
C ALA A 47 3.08 8.27 2.52
N LEU A 48 2.26 7.22 2.56
CA LEU A 48 2.54 5.91 1.98
C LEU A 48 1.44 5.53 0.98
N CYS A 49 1.87 5.13 -0.22
CA CYS A 49 1.04 4.60 -1.29
C CYS A 49 1.47 3.17 -1.62
N LEU A 50 0.53 2.26 -1.76
CA LEU A 50 0.77 0.93 -2.30
C LEU A 50 0.36 0.92 -3.78
N GLU A 51 1.29 0.56 -4.65
CA GLU A 51 1.08 0.40 -6.09
C GLU A 51 0.86 -1.07 -6.40
N ILE A 52 -0.26 -1.36 -7.06
CA ILE A 52 -0.68 -2.71 -7.43
C ILE A 52 -1.05 -2.69 -8.90
N THR A 53 -0.68 -3.72 -9.65
CA THR A 53 -0.96 -3.71 -11.08
C THR A 53 -2.39 -4.15 -11.39
N GLU A 54 -2.98 -3.60 -12.47
CA GLU A 54 -4.35 -3.93 -12.89
C GLU A 54 -4.52 -5.43 -13.16
N SER A 55 -3.55 -6.02 -13.85
CA SER A 55 -3.54 -7.46 -14.17
C SER A 55 -3.64 -8.34 -12.92
N GLU A 56 -3.20 -7.82 -11.76
CA GLU A 56 -3.27 -8.54 -10.49
C GLU A 56 -4.57 -8.35 -9.73
N VAL A 57 -5.23 -7.23 -9.91
CA VAL A 57 -6.61 -7.06 -9.46
C VAL A 57 -7.53 -8.02 -10.20
N MET A 58 -7.34 -8.18 -11.52
CA MET A 58 -8.23 -8.98 -12.37
C MET A 58 -8.12 -10.50 -12.16
N LYS A 59 -6.96 -11.02 -11.74
CA LYS A 59 -6.78 -12.48 -11.51
C LYS A 59 -7.54 -13.02 -10.30
N ASN A 60 -7.84 -12.19 -9.30
CA ASN A 60 -8.58 -12.61 -8.11
C ASN A 60 -9.37 -11.43 -7.50
N VAL A 61 -10.34 -10.94 -8.27
CA VAL A 61 -11.09 -9.71 -7.98
C VAL A 61 -11.69 -9.71 -6.57
N GLY A 62 -12.34 -10.80 -6.14
CA GLY A 62 -13.01 -10.87 -4.83
C GLY A 62 -12.06 -10.69 -3.66
N ARG A 63 -11.03 -11.53 -3.57
CA ARG A 63 -10.03 -11.46 -2.49
C ARG A 63 -9.24 -10.16 -2.53
N THR A 64 -8.86 -9.72 -3.72
CA THR A 64 -8.10 -8.47 -3.87
C THR A 64 -8.93 -7.28 -3.38
N ILE A 65 -10.21 -7.17 -3.76
CA ILE A 65 -11.08 -6.09 -3.29
C ILE A 65 -11.19 -6.05 -1.75
N GLU A 66 -11.36 -7.20 -1.10
CA GLU A 66 -11.43 -7.26 0.37
C GLU A 66 -10.15 -6.73 1.01
N MET A 67 -9.00 -7.22 0.56
CA MET A 67 -7.70 -6.74 1.05
C MET A 67 -7.49 -5.24 0.76
N LEU A 68 -7.83 -4.74 -0.43
CA LEU A 68 -7.74 -3.31 -0.75
C LEU A 68 -8.62 -2.47 0.17
N ARG A 69 -9.81 -2.95 0.55
CA ARG A 69 -10.68 -2.28 1.53
C ARG A 69 -10.01 -2.23 2.89
N GLU A 70 -9.40 -3.32 3.35
CA GLU A 70 -8.67 -3.32 4.62
C GLU A 70 -7.48 -2.35 4.61
N LEU A 71 -6.70 -2.33 3.52
CA LEU A 71 -5.58 -1.39 3.36
C LEU A 71 -6.07 0.07 3.36
N LYS A 72 -7.22 0.36 2.75
CA LYS A 72 -7.84 1.70 2.83
C LYS A 72 -8.30 2.06 4.25
N ARG A 73 -8.78 1.11 5.06
CA ARG A 73 -9.12 1.36 6.47
C ARG A 73 -7.91 1.75 7.31
N LEU A 74 -6.71 1.30 6.92
CA LEU A 74 -5.44 1.74 7.52
C LEU A 74 -5.00 3.15 7.04
N ARG A 75 -5.83 3.84 6.25
CA ARG A 75 -5.55 5.12 5.58
C ARG A 75 -4.27 5.10 4.75
N LEU A 76 -4.01 3.97 4.09
CA LEU A 76 -3.01 3.90 3.05
C LEU A 76 -3.60 4.43 1.74
N SER A 77 -2.81 5.18 0.98
CA SER A 77 -3.11 5.42 -0.42
C SER A 77 -2.91 4.13 -1.20
N ILE A 78 -3.77 3.89 -2.18
CA ILE A 78 -3.66 2.75 -3.09
C ILE A 78 -3.75 3.30 -4.49
N SER A 79 -2.77 2.97 -5.32
CA SER A 79 -2.79 3.21 -6.75
C SER A 79 -2.89 1.88 -7.47
N VAL A 80 -3.79 1.80 -8.44
CA VAL A 80 -3.81 0.69 -9.40
C VAL A 80 -3.09 1.21 -10.63
N ASP A 81 -1.93 0.62 -10.93
CA ASP A 81 -1.14 0.98 -12.09
C ASP A 81 -1.42 -0.04 -13.20
N ASP A 82 -1.82 0.44 -14.36
CA ASP A 82 -1.75 -0.41 -15.55
C ASP A 82 -0.32 -0.22 -16.06
N PHE A 83 0.54 -1.23 -15.88
CA PHE A 83 1.85 -1.23 -16.52
C PHE A 83 1.58 -1.25 -18.02
N GLY A 84 1.46 -0.05 -18.60
CA GLY A 84 1.02 0.13 -19.97
C GLY A 84 1.88 -0.72 -20.89
N THR A 85 1.23 -1.60 -21.64
CA THR A 85 1.61 -1.76 -23.03
C THR A 85 1.34 -0.40 -23.66
N GLY A 86 2.40 0.37 -23.92
CA GLY A 86 2.32 1.44 -24.90
C GLY A 86 1.84 0.92 -26.25
#